data_AF-A0A7I8ETF7-F1
#
_entry.id   AF-A0A7I8ETF7-F1
#
_cell.length_a   1.000
_cell.length_b   1.000
_cell.length_c   1.000
_cell.angle_alpha   90.00
_cell.angle_beta   90.00
_cell.angle_gamma   90.00
#
_symmetry.space_group_name_H-M   'P 1'
#
loop_
_entity.id
_entity.type
_entity.pdbx_description
1 polymer ?
#
loop_
_entity_poly.entity_id
_entity_poly.type
_entity_poly.pdbx_seq_one_letter_code
_entity_poly.pdbx_strand_id
1 'polypeptide(L)'
;MSFEWNHYLDLSYDLTTSENANINQEAAQRCAISRAYYAAFCESRNYLRDIDNETNLNSSSAHFIVSQKLKESKDTTRKRIGVNLSRLRQLRNKADYQDSFNNLENNTIVALKTADLIFSDLNDLN
;
A
#
# COMPACT_ATOMS: atom_id res chain seq x y z
N MET A 1 22.49 1.23 -3.82
CA MET A 1 21.57 0.15 -3.41
C MET A 1 20.18 0.74 -3.44
N SER A 2 19.27 0.21 -4.28
CA SER A 2 17.85 0.54 -4.20
C SER A 2 17.23 -0.25 -3.04
N PHE A 3 16.19 0.31 -2.43
CA PHE A 3 15.35 -0.43 -1.52
C PHE A 3 14.22 -1.07 -2.32
N GLU A 4 14.05 -2.38 -2.20
CA GLU A 4 12.96 -3.14 -2.82
C GLU A 4 11.71 -3.00 -1.94
N TRP A 5 10.66 -2.33 -2.44
CA TRP A 5 9.53 -1.97 -1.58
C TRP A 5 8.60 -3.15 -1.28
N ASN A 6 8.68 -4.24 -2.04
CA ASN A 6 8.01 -5.51 -1.73
C ASN A 6 8.40 -6.06 -0.36
N HIS A 7 9.62 -5.80 0.14
CA HIS A 7 10.04 -6.22 1.48
C HIS A 7 9.15 -5.64 2.60
N TYR A 8 8.48 -4.50 2.38
CA TYR A 8 7.47 -4.01 3.32
C TYR A 8 6.18 -4.83 3.30
N LEU A 9 5.80 -5.40 2.16
CA LEU A 9 4.67 -6.31 2.09
C LEU A 9 5.01 -7.64 2.79
N ASP A 10 6.21 -8.18 2.57
CA ASP A 10 6.71 -9.36 3.28
C ASP A 10 6.69 -9.13 4.80
N LEU A 11 7.24 -8.01 5.27
CA LEU A 11 7.19 -7.63 6.69
C LEU A 11 5.75 -7.50 7.22
N SER A 12 4.80 -7.06 6.39
CA SER A 12 3.41 -6.96 6.80
C SER A 12 2.80 -8.34 7.07
N TYR A 13 3.16 -9.34 6.26
CA TYR A 13 2.78 -10.72 6.49
C TYR A 13 3.41 -11.29 7.76
N ASP A 14 4.71 -11.08 7.96
CA ASP A 14 5.42 -11.54 9.17
C ASP A 14 4.79 -10.98 10.44
N LEU A 15 4.45 -9.68 10.46
CA LEU A 15 3.80 -9.03 11.59
C LEU A 15 2.43 -9.63 11.94
N THR A 16 1.71 -10.18 10.96
CA THR A 16 0.37 -10.75 11.18
C THR A 16 0.36 -12.25 11.46
N THR A 17 1.44 -12.95 11.14
CA THR A 17 1.58 -14.40 11.29
C THR A 17 2.50 -14.81 12.43
N SER A 18 3.30 -13.88 12.96
CA SER A 18 4.19 -14.12 14.09
C SER A 18 3.41 -14.41 15.37
N GLU A 19 3.66 -15.57 15.98
CA GLU A 19 3.14 -15.94 17.30
C GLU A 19 3.97 -15.36 18.46
N ASN A 20 4.70 -14.27 18.23
CA ASN A 20 5.52 -13.66 19.27
C ASN A 20 4.64 -13.03 20.36
N ALA A 21 4.50 -13.75 21.49
CA ALA A 21 3.68 -13.36 22.64
C ALA A 21 4.05 -11.99 23.25
N ASN A 22 5.22 -11.42 22.93
CA ASN A 22 5.64 -10.11 23.41
C ASN A 22 5.16 -8.95 22.53
N ILE A 23 4.59 -9.22 21.35
CA ILE A 23 4.11 -8.20 20.44
C ILE A 23 2.63 -7.94 20.71
N ASN A 24 2.28 -6.68 20.93
CA ASN A 24 0.88 -6.27 20.97
C ASN A 24 0.23 -6.47 19.58
N GLN A 25 -0.80 -7.31 19.51
CA GLN A 25 -1.38 -7.73 18.23
C GLN A 25 -2.05 -6.58 17.46
N GLU A 26 -2.68 -5.62 18.16
CA GLU A 26 -3.24 -4.43 17.53
C GLU A 26 -2.13 -3.55 16.91
N ALA A 27 -1.02 -3.36 17.63
CA ALA A 27 0.13 -2.62 17.11
C ALA A 27 0.73 -3.31 15.88
N ALA A 28 0.82 -4.65 15.89
CA ALA A 28 1.32 -5.42 14.75
C ALA A 28 0.42 -5.27 13.52
N GLN A 29 -0.90 -5.41 13.70
CA GLN A 29 -1.89 -5.26 12.63
C GLN A 29 -1.92 -3.84 12.04
N ARG A 30 -1.88 -2.80 12.89
CA ARG A 30 -1.80 -1.40 12.44
C ARG A 30 -0.52 -1.14 11.65
N CYS A 31 0.61 -1.66 12.15
CA CYS A 31 1.90 -1.55 11.46
C CYS A 31 1.87 -2.27 10.11
N ALA A 32 1.31 -3.48 10.04
CA ALA A 32 1.15 -4.25 8.81
C ALA A 32 0.33 -3.49 7.76
N ILE A 33 -0.78 -2.86 8.13
CA ILE A 33 -1.56 -2.00 7.20
C ILE A 33 -0.69 -0.86 6.66
N SER A 34 0.07 -0.20 7.53
CA SER A 34 0.94 0.91 7.15
C SER A 34 2.04 0.45 6.17
N ARG A 35 2.69 -0.69 6.46
CA ARG A 35 3.75 -1.26 5.61
C ARG A 35 3.21 -1.75 4.27
N ALA A 36 2.06 -2.43 4.25
CA ALA A 36 1.38 -2.83 3.00
C ALA A 36 1.05 -1.63 2.12
N TYR A 37 0.58 -0.52 2.71
CA TYR A 37 0.34 0.72 1.98
C TYR A 37 1.63 1.30 1.38
N TYR A 38 2.70 1.42 2.17
CA TYR A 38 3.96 1.98 1.68
C TYR A 38 4.61 1.12 0.59
N ALA A 39 4.53 -0.22 0.71
CA ALA A 39 4.96 -1.14 -0.34
C ALA A 39 4.26 -0.82 -1.66
N ALA A 40 2.93 -0.88 -1.68
CA ALA A 40 2.13 -0.66 -2.89
C ALA A 40 2.27 0.77 -3.44
N PHE A 41 2.27 1.78 -2.56
CA PHE A 41 2.41 3.18 -2.97
C PHE A 41 3.77 3.46 -3.61
N CYS A 42 4.86 3.00 -3.00
CA CYS A 42 6.18 3.30 -3.51
C CYS A 42 6.49 2.56 -4.80
N GLU A 43 6.04 1.32 -4.95
CA GLU A 43 6.13 0.62 -6.26
C GLU A 43 5.32 1.33 -7.34
N SER A 44 4.06 1.67 -7.06
CA SER A 44 3.22 2.42 -8.01
C SER A 44 3.82 3.79 -8.37
N ARG A 45 4.45 4.47 -7.39
CA ARG A 45 5.17 5.73 -7.62
C ARG A 45 6.38 5.52 -8.52
N ASN A 46 7.16 4.47 -8.29
CA ASN A 46 8.33 4.15 -9.10
C ASN A 46 7.91 3.79 -10.53
N TYR A 47 6.84 3.01 -10.70
CA TYR A 47 6.24 2.75 -12.01
C TYR A 47 5.91 4.04 -12.76
N LEU A 48 5.21 5.01 -12.14
CA LEU A 48 4.93 6.30 -12.79
C LEU A 48 6.20 7.11 -13.09
N ARG A 49 7.21 7.04 -12.22
CA ARG A 49 8.50 7.72 -12.44
C ARG A 49 9.24 7.12 -13.63
N ASP A 50 9.32 5.80 -13.68
CA ASP A 50 10.23 5.07 -14.58
C ASP A 50 9.58 4.79 -15.95
N ILE A 51 8.26 4.53 -15.97
CA ILE A 51 7.51 4.22 -17.20
C ILE A 51 6.85 5.48 -17.78
N ASP A 52 6.21 6.29 -16.94
CA ASP A 52 5.48 7.49 -17.40
C ASP A 52 6.33 8.78 -17.33
N ASN A 53 7.60 8.70 -16.87
CA ASN A 53 8.51 9.84 -16.70
C ASN A 53 7.97 10.95 -15.80
N GLU A 54 7.13 10.60 -14.81
CA GLU A 54 6.54 11.58 -13.90
C GLU A 54 7.57 12.09 -12.87
N THR A 55 7.74 13.41 -12.81
CA THR A 55 8.80 14.04 -11.99
C THR A 55 8.28 14.64 -10.68
N ASN A 56 6.97 14.88 -10.55
CA ASN A 56 6.38 15.53 -9.37
C ASN A 56 5.93 14.54 -8.27
N LEU A 57 6.81 13.62 -7.87
CA LEU A 57 6.47 12.50 -6.97
C LEU A 57 7.18 12.53 -5.60
N ASN A 58 7.87 13.62 -5.27
CA ASN A 58 8.68 13.74 -4.05
C ASN A 58 8.06 14.62 -2.94
N SER A 59 6.79 14.98 -3.05
CA SER A 59 6.07 15.81 -2.08
C SER A 59 5.13 15.00 -1.20
N SER A 60 4.63 15.60 -0.11
CA SER A 60 3.51 15.04 0.67
C SER A 60 2.24 14.83 -0.16
N SER A 61 2.06 15.61 -1.23
CA SER A 61 0.96 15.45 -2.19
C SER A 61 1.13 14.25 -3.13
N ALA A 62 2.31 13.62 -3.18
CA ALA A 62 2.57 12.45 -4.03
C ALA A 62 1.59 11.31 -3.78
N HIS A 63 1.17 11.09 -2.53
CA HIS A 63 0.16 10.09 -2.19
C HIS A 63 -1.18 10.29 -2.91
N PHE A 64 -1.59 11.55 -3.12
CA PHE A 64 -2.78 11.87 -3.88
C PHE A 64 -2.51 11.83 -5.39
N ILE A 65 -1.39 12.40 -5.84
CA ILE A 65 -1.04 12.50 -7.26
C ILE A 65 -0.91 11.11 -7.90
N VAL A 66 -0.17 10.19 -7.27
CA VAL A 66 0.02 8.82 -7.78
C VAL A 66 -1.32 8.11 -7.94
N SER A 67 -2.17 8.15 -6.90
CA SER A 67 -3.45 7.46 -6.96
C SER A 67 -4.40 8.09 -7.97
N GLN A 68 -4.44 9.43 -8.11
CA GLN A 68 -5.27 10.09 -9.11
C GLN A 68 -4.81 9.80 -10.54
N LYS A 69 -3.52 9.94 -10.84
CA LYS A 69 -2.98 9.67 -12.18
C LYS A 69 -3.33 8.27 -12.67
N LEU A 70 -3.15 7.27 -11.80
CA LEU A 70 -3.51 5.90 -12.12
C LEU A 70 -5.03 5.73 -12.27
N LYS A 71 -5.83 6.31 -11.37
CA LYS A 71 -7.31 6.25 -11.41
C LYS A 71 -7.92 6.91 -12.66
N GLU A 72 -7.28 7.95 -13.18
CA GLU A 72 -7.73 8.71 -14.36
C GLU A 72 -7.26 8.10 -15.69
N SER A 73 -6.40 7.08 -15.64
CA SER A 73 -5.97 6.34 -16.82
C SER A 73 -7.16 5.73 -17.58
N LYS A 74 -7.01 5.65 -18.92
CA LYS A 74 -7.91 4.88 -19.80
C LYS A 74 -7.68 3.37 -19.67
N ASP A 75 -6.47 2.97 -19.30
CA ASP A 75 -6.13 1.59 -19.01
C ASP A 75 -6.84 1.12 -17.73
N THR A 76 -7.55 0.01 -17.82
CA THR A 76 -8.40 -0.50 -16.73
C THR A 76 -7.60 -1.07 -15.57
N THR A 77 -6.41 -1.63 -15.84
CA THR A 77 -5.48 -2.15 -14.82
C THR A 77 -4.87 -0.99 -14.03
N ARG A 78 -4.37 0.05 -14.71
CA ARG A 78 -3.91 1.30 -14.07
C ARG A 78 -5.02 1.93 -13.22
N LYS A 79 -6.25 2.01 -13.75
CA LYS A 79 -7.39 2.54 -12.99
C LYS A 79 -7.66 1.74 -11.72
N ARG A 80 -7.61 0.41 -11.79
CA ARG A 80 -7.79 -0.49 -10.64
C ARG A 80 -6.73 -0.26 -9.57
N ILE A 81 -5.45 -0.14 -9.97
CA ILE A 81 -4.36 0.22 -9.05
C ILE A 81 -4.66 1.53 -8.33
N GLY A 82 -5.05 2.60 -9.05
CA GLY A 82 -5.36 3.90 -8.45
C GLY A 82 -6.51 3.87 -7.44
N VAL A 83 -7.54 3.07 -7.70
CA VAL A 83 -8.65 2.82 -6.76
C VAL A 83 -8.15 2.10 -5.52
N ASN A 84 -7.38 1.02 -5.69
CA ASN A 84 -6.84 0.21 -4.60
C ASN A 84 -5.86 0.99 -3.72
N LEU A 85 -5.01 1.83 -4.29
CA LEU A 85 -4.13 2.75 -3.55
C LEU A 85 -4.94 3.73 -2.69
N SER A 86 -6.02 4.28 -3.23
CA SER A 86 -6.89 5.19 -2.49
C SER A 86 -7.54 4.48 -1.29
N ARG A 87 -7.97 3.23 -1.47
CA ARG A 87 -8.50 2.38 -0.38
C ARG A 87 -7.43 2.10 0.69
N LEU A 88 -6.23 1.68 0.28
CA LEU A 88 -5.14 1.41 1.22
C LEU A 88 -4.75 2.65 2.02
N ARG A 89 -4.70 3.82 1.37
CA ARG A 89 -4.40 5.09 2.06
C ARG A 89 -5.41 5.40 3.16
N GLN A 90 -6.70 5.15 2.90
CA GLN A 90 -7.76 5.33 3.91
C GLN A 90 -7.57 4.38 5.10
N LEU A 91 -7.26 3.11 4.84
CA LEU A 91 -6.98 2.13 5.91
C LEU A 91 -5.75 2.51 6.72
N ARG A 92 -4.65 2.90 6.05
CA ARG A 92 -3.42 3.37 6.68
C ARG A 92 -3.66 4.60 7.55
N ASN A 93 -4.44 5.58 7.07
CA ASN A 93 -4.76 6.75 7.87
C ASN A 93 -5.56 6.39 9.14
N LYS A 94 -6.44 5.39 9.06
CA LYS A 94 -7.14 4.89 10.25
C LYS A 94 -6.17 4.18 11.21
N ALA A 95 -5.34 3.29 10.68
CA ALA A 95 -4.34 2.55 11.45
C ALA A 95 -3.39 3.47 12.23
N ASP A 96 -2.89 4.51 11.56
CA ASP A 96 -1.82 5.36 12.09
C ASP A 96 -2.31 6.47 13.02
N TYR A 97 -3.58 6.91 12.91
CA TYR A 97 -4.04 8.15 13.59
C TYR A 97 -5.33 8.03 14.39
N GLN A 98 -6.06 6.91 14.33
CA GLN A 98 -7.32 6.78 15.08
C GLN A 98 -7.10 5.98 16.36
N ASP A 99 -7.53 6.54 17.50
CA ASP A 99 -7.44 5.88 18.80
C ASP A 99 -8.20 4.55 18.83
N SER A 100 -9.29 4.44 18.06
CA SER A 100 -10.04 3.20 17.87
C SER A 100 -10.12 2.81 16.39
N PHE A 101 -9.92 1.52 16.12
CA PHE A 101 -10.03 0.98 14.77
C PHE A 101 -10.87 -0.30 14.77
N ASN A 102 -12.17 -0.13 14.57
CA ASN A 102 -13.12 -1.24 14.52
C ASN A 102 -12.81 -2.20 13.37
N ASN A 103 -12.97 -3.50 13.63
CA ASN A 103 -12.70 -4.59 12.69
C ASN A 103 -11.24 -4.59 12.17
N LEU A 104 -10.27 -4.29 13.03
CA LEU A 104 -8.86 -4.16 12.66
C LEU A 104 -8.32 -5.39 11.94
N GLU A 105 -8.59 -6.60 12.43
CA GLU A 105 -8.15 -7.85 11.82
C GLU A 105 -8.65 -7.99 10.36
N ASN A 106 -9.95 -7.84 10.14
CA ASN A 106 -10.54 -7.89 8.80
C ASN A 106 -9.97 -6.79 7.89
N ASN A 107 -9.78 -5.57 8.41
CA ASN A 107 -9.16 -4.48 7.64
C ASN A 107 -7.69 -4.77 7.31
N THR A 108 -6.98 -5.49 8.18
CA THR A 108 -5.59 -5.91 7.95
C THR A 108 -5.53 -6.92 6.80
N ILE A 109 -6.39 -7.94 6.83
CA ILE A 109 -6.51 -8.93 5.74
C ILE A 109 -6.86 -8.23 4.41
N VAL A 110 -7.80 -7.29 4.44
CA VAL A 110 -8.16 -6.48 3.27
C VAL A 110 -6.97 -5.67 2.77
N ALA A 111 -6.18 -5.05 3.65
CA ALA A 111 -5.02 -4.27 3.26
C ALA A 111 -3.94 -5.13 2.59
N LEU A 112 -3.59 -6.27 3.19
CA LEU A 112 -2.60 -7.20 2.62
C LEU A 112 -3.02 -7.68 1.23
N LYS A 113 -4.25 -8.20 1.09
CA LYS A 113 -4.78 -8.64 -0.22
C LYS A 113 -4.86 -7.51 -1.24
N THR A 114 -5.20 -6.30 -0.81
CA THR A 114 -5.27 -5.14 -1.73
C THR A 114 -3.87 -4.75 -2.21
N ALA A 115 -2.85 -4.86 -1.36
CA ALA A 115 -1.46 -4.66 -1.77
C ALA A 115 -1.03 -5.74 -2.77
N ASP A 116 -1.28 -7.03 -2.50
CA ASP A 116 -0.96 -8.11 -3.46
C ASP A 116 -1.59 -7.88 -4.83
N LEU A 117 -2.86 -7.46 -4.87
CA LEU A 117 -3.54 -7.14 -6.13
C LEU A 117 -2.84 -6.01 -6.89
N ILE A 118 -2.35 -4.98 -6.19
CA ILE A 118 -1.58 -3.91 -6.83
C ILE A 118 -0.27 -4.44 -7.40
N PHE A 119 0.44 -5.29 -6.66
CA PHE A 119 1.69 -5.90 -7.15
C PHE A 119 1.45 -6.79 -8.38
N SER A 120 0.39 -7.61 -8.36
CA SER A 120 -0.02 -8.42 -9.52
C SER A 120 -0.36 -7.53 -10.72
N ASP A 121 -1.18 -6.50 -10.52
CA ASP A 121 -1.59 -5.57 -11.57
C ASP A 121 -0.38 -4.80 -12.16
N LEU A 122 0.60 -4.44 -11.33
CA LEU A 122 1.84 -3.78 -11.79
C LEU A 122 2.72 -4.74 -12.60
N ASN A 123 2.81 -6.00 -12.20
CA ASN A 123 3.54 -7.01 -12.96
C ASN A 123 2.91 -7.28 -14.33
N ASP A 124 1.57 -7.24 -14.42
CA ASP A 124 0.85 -7.40 -15.69
C ASP A 124 1.02 -6.20 -16.66
N LEU A 125 1.48 -5.05 -16.16
CA LEU A 125 1.72 -3.83 -16.95
C LEU A 125 3.15 -3.73 -17.51
N ASN A 126 4.07 -4.60 -17.06
CA ASN A 126 5.47 -4.67 -17.51
C ASN A 126 5.65 -5.71 -18.61
#